data_AF-A0A101MEJ9-F1
#
_entry.id   AF-A0A101MEJ9-F1
#
_cell.length_a   1.000
_cell.length_b   1.000
_cell.length_c   1.000
_cell.angle_alpha   90.00
_cell.angle_beta   90.00
_cell.angle_gamma   90.00
#
_symmetry.space_group_name_H-M   'P 1'
#
loop_
_entity.id
_entity.type
_entity.pdbx_description
1 polymer ?
#
loop_
_entity_poly.entity_id
_entity_poly.type
_entity_poly.pdbx_seq_one_letter_code
_entity_poly.pdbx_strand_id
1 'polypeptide(L)'
;MDMPHNGWLDMAKPFIAAYKAESRLPIRFIEEEKLVYWYRPTMKSVDCDETDNTMRGSDNNATGNFFRGRPDGAHTMNDEVFVVTMLKLPAMVKVQSGDKTETWLAPPGISSHAVPMGVGAQTFKVTRGFSTVKALSGTSLKDVADTCVCGIYNFNAYVGTLPAEETIDQLQPAGLSMLTEGLMVTPQINILGR
;
A
#
# COMPACT_ATOMS: atom_id res chain seq x y z
N MET A 1 0.26 0.01 13.53
CA MET A 1 1.48 -0.11 12.70
C MET A 1 1.34 -1.20 11.65
N ASP A 2 0.14 -1.74 11.47
CA ASP A 2 -0.08 -2.87 10.58
C ASP A 2 0.07 -2.45 9.12
N MET A 3 0.86 -3.23 8.40
CA MET A 3 1.19 -3.04 6.99
C MET A 3 0.86 -4.35 6.29
N PRO A 4 -0.43 -4.67 6.08
CA PRO A 4 -0.82 -5.88 5.36
C PRO A 4 -0.25 -5.86 3.94
N HIS A 5 0.09 -7.04 3.42
CA HIS A 5 0.59 -7.24 2.04
C HIS A 5 -0.23 -8.24 1.22
N ASN A 6 -1.28 -8.83 1.81
CA ASN A 6 -2.09 -9.88 1.16
C ASN A 6 -2.71 -9.44 -0.17
N GLY A 7 -3.00 -8.15 -0.35
CA GLY A 7 -3.47 -7.62 -1.63
C GLY A 7 -2.50 -7.90 -2.80
N TRP A 8 -1.20 -7.94 -2.55
CA TRP A 8 -0.22 -8.34 -3.57
C TRP A 8 -0.31 -9.84 -3.91
N LEU A 9 -0.58 -10.69 -2.92
CA LEU A 9 -0.81 -12.12 -3.15
C LEU A 9 -2.10 -12.36 -3.95
N ASP A 10 -3.15 -11.58 -3.68
CA ASP A 10 -4.41 -11.63 -4.42
C ASP A 10 -4.22 -11.30 -5.91
N MET A 11 -3.38 -10.32 -6.25
CA MET A 11 -3.06 -10.00 -7.63
C MET A 11 -2.38 -11.15 -8.37
N ALA A 12 -1.57 -11.95 -7.68
CA ALA A 12 -0.82 -13.05 -8.30
C ALA A 12 -1.71 -14.25 -8.68
N LYS A 13 -2.79 -14.50 -7.93
CA LYS A 13 -3.70 -15.65 -8.12
C LYS A 13 -4.12 -15.88 -9.59
N PRO A 14 -4.70 -14.91 -10.32
CA PRO A 14 -5.12 -15.11 -11.71
C PRO A 14 -3.96 -15.36 -12.68
N PHE A 15 -2.77 -14.79 -12.43
CA PHE A 15 -1.58 -15.05 -13.26
C PHE A 15 -1.04 -16.46 -13.04
N ILE A 16 -0.98 -16.92 -11.78
CA ILE A 16 -0.57 -18.28 -11.45
C ILE A 16 -1.54 -19.29 -12.07
N ALA A 17 -2.85 -19.04 -11.97
CA ALA A 17 -3.86 -19.90 -12.58
C ALA A 17 -3.74 -19.93 -14.12
N ALA A 18 -3.53 -18.78 -14.75
CA ALA A 18 -3.29 -18.71 -16.20
C ALA A 18 -2.04 -19.49 -16.62
N TYR A 19 -0.93 -19.31 -15.90
CA TYR A 19 0.31 -20.04 -16.15
C TYR A 19 0.10 -21.56 -16.06
N LYS A 20 -0.55 -22.05 -14.99
CA LYS A 20 -0.84 -23.48 -14.80
C LYS A 20 -1.77 -24.06 -15.87
N ALA A 21 -2.61 -23.22 -16.47
CA ALA A 21 -3.52 -23.60 -17.55
C ALA A 21 -2.91 -23.34 -18.95
N GLU A 22 -1.62 -23.03 -19.04
CA GLU A 22 -0.93 -22.66 -20.29
C GLU A 22 -1.60 -21.50 -21.05
N SER A 23 -2.35 -20.65 -20.33
CA SER A 23 -3.02 -19.47 -20.87
C SER A 23 -2.13 -18.24 -20.77
N ARG A 24 -2.11 -17.45 -21.85
CA ARG A 24 -1.44 -16.14 -21.89
C ARG A 24 -2.27 -15.01 -21.27
N LEU A 25 -3.54 -15.27 -20.93
CA LEU A 25 -4.48 -14.25 -20.49
C LEU A 25 -5.00 -14.56 -19.07
N PRO A 26 -4.73 -13.69 -18.07
CA PRO A 26 -5.18 -13.87 -16.69
C PRO A 26 -6.67 -13.55 -16.51
N ILE A 27 -7.28 -12.78 -17.42
CA ILE A 27 -8.68 -12.31 -17.30
C ILE A 27 -9.70 -13.44 -17.10
N ARG A 28 -9.46 -14.63 -17.68
CA ARG A 28 -10.34 -15.80 -17.56
C ARG A 28 -10.30 -16.44 -16.16
N PHE A 29 -9.31 -16.10 -15.36
CA PHE A 29 -9.06 -16.64 -14.02
C PHE A 29 -9.31 -15.59 -12.93
N ILE A 30 -9.93 -14.46 -13.28
CA ILE A 30 -10.46 -13.51 -12.29
C ILE A 30 -11.75 -14.10 -11.72
N GLU A 31 -11.65 -14.79 -10.59
CA GLU A 31 -12.82 -15.35 -9.91
C GLU A 31 -13.64 -14.27 -9.21
N GLU A 32 -12.94 -13.32 -8.58
CA GLU A 32 -13.50 -12.18 -7.85
C GLU A 32 -12.98 -10.86 -8.43
N GLU A 33 -13.84 -9.86 -8.49
CA GLU A 33 -13.38 -8.51 -8.81
C GLU A 33 -12.74 -7.88 -7.57
N LYS A 34 -11.60 -7.23 -7.74
CA LYS A 34 -10.89 -6.53 -6.67
C LYS A 34 -10.31 -5.20 -7.15
N LEU A 35 -10.16 -4.27 -6.23
CA LEU A 35 -9.28 -3.11 -6.36
C LEU A 35 -8.22 -3.25 -5.28
N VAL A 36 -6.98 -3.48 -5.68
CA VAL A 36 -5.81 -3.52 -4.80
C VAL A 36 -5.14 -2.17 -4.87
N TYR A 37 -4.73 -1.63 -3.72
CA TYR A 37 -4.04 -0.35 -3.68
C TYR A 37 -2.87 -0.41 -2.70
N TRP A 38 -1.83 0.37 -2.96
CA TRP A 38 -0.75 0.53 -2.00
C TRP A 38 -0.03 1.87 -2.13
N TYR A 39 0.57 2.29 -1.02
CA TYR A 39 1.32 3.53 -0.89
C TYR A 39 2.18 3.49 0.37
N ARG A 40 3.12 4.43 0.48
CA ARG A 40 3.87 4.62 1.72
C ARG A 40 3.02 5.36 2.76
N PRO A 41 3.18 5.05 4.05
CA PRO A 41 2.42 5.70 5.11
C PRO A 41 2.80 7.17 5.31
N THR A 42 3.90 7.61 4.71
CA THR A 42 4.44 8.97 4.79
C THR A 42 4.99 9.43 3.44
N MET A 43 5.03 10.75 3.22
CA MET A 43 5.73 11.32 2.06
C MET A 43 7.23 10.98 2.13
N LYS A 44 7.89 10.69 1.00
CA LYS A 44 9.32 10.30 1.02
C LYS A 44 10.24 11.38 1.57
N SER A 45 9.80 12.63 1.48
CA SER A 45 10.53 13.83 1.91
C SER A 45 10.41 14.12 3.41
N VAL A 46 9.56 13.40 4.16
CA VAL A 46 9.51 13.54 5.62
C VAL A 46 10.91 13.26 6.17
N ASP A 47 11.35 14.10 7.11
CA ASP A 47 12.65 14.00 7.77
C ASP A 47 12.47 13.41 9.17
N CYS A 48 13.13 12.27 9.40
CA CYS A 48 13.07 11.52 10.64
C CYS A 48 14.45 11.38 11.29
N ASP A 49 15.45 12.15 10.84
CA ASP A 49 16.84 11.96 11.25
C ASP A 49 17.03 12.00 12.78
N GLU A 50 16.29 12.87 13.48
CA GLU A 50 16.38 13.03 14.93
C GLU A 50 15.85 11.82 15.72
N THR A 51 14.92 11.06 15.15
CA THR A 51 14.20 9.98 15.85
C THR A 51 14.45 8.60 15.28
N ASP A 52 15.03 8.50 14.08
CA ASP A 52 15.20 7.23 13.39
C ASP A 52 16.37 6.42 13.96
N ASN A 53 16.15 5.12 14.15
CA ASN A 53 17.12 4.25 14.79
C ASN A 53 18.34 3.92 13.91
N THR A 54 18.19 3.99 12.60
CA THR A 54 19.27 3.77 11.62
C THR A 54 20.25 4.93 11.54
N MET A 55 19.93 6.08 12.14
CA MET A 55 20.82 7.25 12.18
C MET A 55 21.96 7.11 13.21
N ARG A 56 21.93 6.06 14.05
CA ARG A 56 22.95 5.79 15.08
C ARG A 56 24.05 4.84 14.60
N GLY A 57 25.26 4.98 15.18
CA GLY A 57 26.41 4.09 14.92
C GLY A 57 27.04 4.34 13.56
N SER A 58 28.33 4.11 13.32
CA SER A 58 28.99 4.52 12.06
C SER A 58 28.53 3.69 10.86
N ASP A 59 28.25 4.34 9.74
CA ASP A 59 28.00 3.67 8.47
C ASP A 59 29.15 2.72 8.13
N ASN A 60 28.81 1.49 7.74
CA ASN A 60 29.81 0.50 7.35
C ASN A 60 29.26 -0.35 6.21
N ASN A 61 29.52 0.13 5.00
CA ASN A 61 29.11 -0.57 3.79
C ASN A 61 30.13 -1.63 3.34
N ALA A 62 31.21 -1.87 4.09
CA ALA A 62 32.22 -2.88 3.71
C ALA A 62 31.64 -4.30 3.70
N THR A 63 30.54 -4.53 4.42
CA THR A 63 29.81 -5.82 4.47
C THR A 63 28.46 -5.77 3.73
N GLY A 64 28.08 -4.61 3.17
CA GLY A 64 26.78 -4.40 2.51
C GLY A 64 25.57 -4.29 3.46
N ASN A 65 25.78 -4.26 4.78
CA ASN A 65 24.70 -4.49 5.77
C ASN A 65 24.28 -3.28 6.60
N PHE A 66 24.92 -2.11 6.45
CA PHE A 66 24.52 -0.94 7.23
C PHE A 66 24.75 0.38 6.48
N PHE A 67 23.64 1.01 6.10
CA PHE A 67 23.56 2.39 5.64
C PHE A 67 22.88 3.22 6.74
N ARG A 68 23.43 4.39 7.05
CA ARG A 68 22.76 5.36 7.92
C ARG A 68 21.60 6.02 7.19
N GLY A 69 20.43 6.02 7.81
CA GLY A 69 19.26 6.75 7.34
C GLY A 69 18.44 5.99 6.29
N ARG A 70 17.97 6.73 5.28
CA ARG A 70 17.04 6.21 4.28
C ARG A 70 17.66 5.06 3.47
N PRO A 71 16.87 4.04 3.07
CA PRO A 71 17.36 2.97 2.19
C PRO A 71 17.93 3.51 0.88
N ASP A 72 18.92 2.81 0.32
CA ASP A 72 19.37 3.11 -1.05
C ASP A 72 18.19 3.00 -2.03
N GLY A 73 18.14 3.91 -3.00
CA GLY A 73 17.00 4.04 -3.91
C GLY A 73 15.78 4.80 -3.36
N ALA A 74 15.77 5.29 -2.11
CA ALA A 74 14.66 6.08 -1.58
C ALA A 74 14.27 7.29 -2.47
N HIS A 75 15.24 7.85 -3.20
CA HIS A 75 15.04 8.97 -4.12
C HIS A 75 14.30 8.57 -5.41
N THR A 76 14.42 7.31 -5.87
CA THR A 76 13.78 6.81 -7.10
C THR A 76 12.32 6.41 -6.87
N MET A 77 11.91 6.22 -5.61
CA MET A 77 10.50 5.98 -5.30
C MET A 77 9.67 7.26 -5.53
N ASN A 78 8.50 7.09 -6.15
CA ASN A 78 7.54 8.17 -6.30
C ASN A 78 6.62 8.29 -5.09
N ASP A 79 6.11 9.49 -4.84
CA ASP A 79 4.96 9.73 -3.95
C ASP A 79 3.68 9.50 -4.74
N GLU A 80 3.32 8.22 -4.88
CA GLU A 80 2.16 7.75 -5.64
C GLU A 80 1.35 6.74 -4.83
N VAL A 81 0.03 6.78 -5.04
CA VAL A 81 -0.90 5.69 -4.70
C VAL A 81 -1.02 4.82 -5.94
N PHE A 82 -0.51 3.60 -5.85
CA PHE A 82 -0.64 2.62 -6.90
C PHE A 82 -1.95 1.87 -6.74
N VAL A 83 -2.68 1.72 -7.83
CA VAL A 83 -3.99 1.07 -7.85
C VAL A 83 -4.02 0.05 -8.96
N VAL A 84 -4.37 -1.19 -8.63
CA VAL A 84 -4.60 -2.26 -9.58
C VAL A 84 -6.05 -2.72 -9.48
N THR A 85 -6.75 -2.66 -10.60
CA THR A 85 -8.12 -3.16 -10.70
C THR A 85 -8.12 -4.51 -11.40
N MET A 86 -8.83 -5.48 -10.82
CA MET A 86 -9.12 -6.79 -11.38
C MET A 86 -10.62 -6.83 -11.67
N LEU A 87 -11.02 -6.61 -12.92
CA LEU A 87 -12.42 -6.42 -13.31
C LEU A 87 -12.85 -7.43 -14.37
N LYS A 88 -14.09 -7.91 -14.28
CA LYS A 88 -14.79 -8.69 -15.32
C LYS A 88 -15.47 -7.78 -16.35
N LEU A 89 -15.85 -6.57 -15.94
CA LEU A 89 -16.52 -5.56 -16.79
C LEU A 89 -15.85 -4.19 -16.62
N PRO A 90 -15.81 -3.33 -17.66
CA PRO A 90 -15.20 -2.02 -17.54
C PRO A 90 -15.90 -1.19 -16.46
N ALA A 91 -15.15 -0.30 -15.82
CA ALA A 91 -15.68 0.58 -14.79
C ALA A 91 -14.94 1.92 -14.75
N MET A 92 -15.63 2.98 -14.37
CA MET A 92 -15.02 4.25 -14.03
C MET A 92 -14.48 4.17 -12.62
N VAL A 93 -13.18 4.42 -12.46
CA VAL A 93 -12.47 4.41 -11.18
C VAL A 93 -12.12 5.84 -10.84
N LYS A 94 -12.51 6.29 -9.65
CA LYS A 94 -12.11 7.56 -9.06
C LYS A 94 -11.29 7.28 -7.81
N VAL A 95 -10.13 7.92 -7.71
CA VAL A 95 -9.25 7.85 -6.55
C VAL A 95 -9.00 9.26 -6.05
N GLN A 96 -9.13 9.44 -4.74
CA GLN A 96 -8.75 10.67 -4.06
C GLN A 96 -7.68 10.35 -3.02
N SER A 97 -6.55 11.03 -3.12
CA SER A 97 -5.40 10.92 -2.24
C SER A 97 -5.16 12.28 -1.58
N GLY A 98 -5.65 12.46 -0.34
CA GLY A 98 -5.68 13.78 0.28
C GLY A 98 -6.47 14.79 -0.56
N ASP A 99 -5.78 15.84 -1.01
CA ASP A 99 -6.31 16.88 -1.89
C ASP A 99 -6.21 16.54 -3.39
N LYS A 100 -5.50 15.46 -3.74
CA LYS A 100 -5.31 15.03 -5.14
C LYS A 100 -6.42 14.09 -5.57
N THR A 101 -6.87 14.19 -6.82
CA THR A 101 -7.94 13.34 -7.35
C THR A 101 -7.67 12.99 -8.81
N GLU A 102 -7.84 11.70 -9.13
CA GLU A 102 -7.84 11.22 -10.51
C GLU A 102 -9.06 10.36 -10.81
N THR A 103 -9.42 10.30 -12.08
CA THR A 103 -10.53 9.49 -12.56
C THR A 103 -10.23 8.96 -13.94
N TRP A 104 -10.39 7.65 -14.14
CA TRP A 104 -10.15 6.99 -15.42
C TRP A 104 -11.13 5.86 -15.68
N LEU A 105 -11.22 5.43 -16.94
CA LEU A 105 -11.96 4.23 -17.34
C LEU A 105 -11.01 3.03 -17.30
N ALA A 106 -11.26 2.09 -16.39
CA ALA A 106 -10.54 0.83 -16.32
C ALA A 106 -11.21 -0.22 -17.23
N PRO A 107 -10.46 -0.90 -18.12
CA PRO A 107 -10.99 -1.97 -18.95
C PRO A 107 -11.24 -3.25 -18.13
N PRO A 108 -11.95 -4.25 -18.69
CA PRO A 108 -11.92 -5.61 -18.15
C PRO A 108 -10.48 -6.15 -18.12
N GLY A 109 -10.21 -7.03 -17.16
CA GLY A 109 -8.91 -7.61 -16.92
C GLY A 109 -8.21 -6.98 -15.73
N ILE A 110 -6.88 -6.95 -15.79
CA ILE A 110 -6.02 -6.45 -14.72
C ILE A 110 -5.30 -5.23 -15.27
N SER A 111 -5.49 -4.07 -14.64
CA SER A 111 -4.84 -2.82 -15.05
C SER A 111 -4.31 -2.06 -13.86
N SER A 112 -3.08 -1.54 -13.98
CA SER A 112 -2.42 -0.69 -12.99
C SER A 112 -2.51 0.78 -13.38
N HIS A 113 -2.70 1.64 -12.40
CA HIS A 113 -2.64 3.10 -12.54
C HIS A 113 -1.91 3.69 -11.32
N ALA A 114 -1.15 4.76 -11.53
CA ALA A 114 -0.49 5.49 -10.47
C ALA A 114 -1.17 6.85 -10.31
N VAL A 115 -1.54 7.19 -9.07
CA VAL A 115 -2.22 8.44 -8.73
C VAL A 115 -1.28 9.25 -7.85
N PRO A 116 -1.09 10.57 -8.09
CA PRO A 116 -0.30 11.42 -7.21
C PRO A 116 -0.73 11.29 -5.75
N MET A 117 0.23 11.06 -4.85
CA MET A 117 -0.04 10.88 -3.42
C MET A 117 -0.14 12.23 -2.70
N GLY A 118 -1.20 12.42 -1.92
CA GLY A 118 -1.41 13.55 -1.02
C GLY A 118 -1.56 13.09 0.44
N VAL A 119 -1.24 13.99 1.36
CA VAL A 119 -1.38 13.78 2.82
C VAL A 119 -2.87 13.64 3.18
N GLY A 120 -3.18 12.73 4.09
CA GLY A 120 -4.53 12.44 4.57
C GLY A 120 -5.13 11.15 3.99
N ALA A 121 -6.45 11.13 3.89
CA ALA A 121 -7.22 9.94 3.55
C ALA A 121 -7.10 9.53 2.08
N GLN A 122 -7.17 8.22 1.85
CA GLN A 122 -7.11 7.59 0.53
C GLN A 122 -8.47 6.94 0.25
N THR A 123 -9.23 7.47 -0.71
CA THR A 123 -10.58 6.98 -1.03
C THR A 123 -10.70 6.51 -2.47
N PHE A 124 -11.48 5.45 -2.67
CA PHE A 124 -11.65 4.79 -3.95
C PHE A 124 -13.14 4.61 -4.23
N LYS A 125 -13.53 4.91 -5.47
CA LYS A 125 -14.91 4.74 -5.92
C LYS A 125 -14.93 4.12 -7.31
N VAL A 126 -15.59 2.98 -7.43
CA VAL A 126 -15.80 2.29 -8.70
C VAL A 126 -17.26 2.41 -9.11
N THR A 127 -17.50 2.81 -10.36
CA THR A 127 -18.86 3.03 -10.91
C THR A 127 -19.04 2.37 -12.27
N ARG A 128 -20.25 1.89 -12.53
CA ARG A 128 -20.69 1.35 -13.83
C ARG A 128 -21.97 2.08 -14.24
N GLY A 129 -21.88 2.92 -15.26
CA GLY A 129 -22.94 3.89 -15.56
C GLY A 129 -23.16 4.80 -14.35
N PHE A 130 -24.42 4.89 -13.87
CA PHE A 130 -24.80 5.72 -12.73
C PHE A 130 -24.72 4.99 -11.38
N SER A 131 -24.33 3.71 -11.36
CA SER A 131 -24.33 2.86 -10.16
C SER A 131 -22.93 2.74 -9.56
N THR A 132 -22.82 2.91 -8.23
CA THR A 132 -21.58 2.63 -7.49
C THR A 132 -21.48 1.15 -7.18
N VAL A 133 -20.35 0.53 -7.53
CA VAL A 133 -20.01 -0.84 -7.14
C VAL A 133 -19.50 -0.79 -5.69
N LYS A 134 -20.42 -0.96 -4.73
CA LYS A 134 -20.15 -0.79 -3.29
C LYS A 134 -18.98 -1.63 -2.79
N ALA A 135 -18.90 -2.88 -3.24
CA ALA A 135 -17.85 -3.81 -2.85
C ALA A 135 -16.44 -3.36 -3.31
N LEU A 136 -16.34 -2.54 -4.37
CA LEU A 136 -15.08 -2.01 -4.90
C LEU A 136 -14.87 -0.53 -4.54
N SER A 137 -15.62 0.00 -3.56
CA SER A 137 -15.54 1.40 -3.14
C SER A 137 -15.36 1.49 -1.63
N GLY A 138 -14.47 2.37 -1.18
CA GLY A 138 -14.16 2.49 0.24
C GLY A 138 -13.04 3.48 0.52
N THR A 139 -12.73 3.64 1.79
CA THR A 139 -11.63 4.45 2.29
C THR A 139 -10.58 3.51 2.86
N SER A 140 -9.31 3.81 2.62
CA SER A 140 -8.24 3.08 3.27
C SER A 140 -8.24 3.30 4.78
N LEU A 141 -7.80 2.28 5.52
CA LEU A 141 -7.69 2.36 6.96
C LEU A 141 -6.46 3.16 7.42
N LYS A 142 -5.57 3.56 6.50
CA LYS A 142 -4.33 4.24 6.83
C LYS A 142 -4.18 5.55 6.06
N ASP A 143 -4.18 6.67 6.76
CA ASP A 143 -3.86 7.95 6.14
C ASP A 143 -2.36 8.04 5.80
N VAL A 144 -2.05 8.84 4.78
CA VAL A 144 -0.68 9.31 4.52
C VAL A 144 -0.40 10.46 5.48
N ALA A 145 0.67 10.34 6.26
CA ALA A 145 1.10 11.39 7.19
C ALA A 145 2.26 12.22 6.63
N ASP A 146 2.36 13.46 7.10
CA ASP A 146 3.50 14.37 6.89
C ASP A 146 4.48 14.38 8.09
N THR A 147 4.30 13.44 9.02
CA THR A 147 5.11 13.28 10.23
C THR A 147 5.72 11.88 10.30
N CYS A 148 6.79 11.75 11.10
CA CYS A 148 7.46 10.47 11.34
C CYS A 148 6.62 9.54 12.21
N VAL A 149 5.74 8.76 11.57
CA VAL A 149 4.99 7.70 12.26
C VAL A 149 5.99 6.72 12.88
N CYS A 150 5.93 6.56 14.21
CA CYS A 150 6.87 5.75 14.98
C CYS A 150 8.33 6.25 14.95
N GLY A 151 8.56 7.51 14.55
CA GLY A 151 9.88 8.13 14.57
C GLY A 151 10.86 7.58 13.54
N ILE A 152 10.41 6.83 12.52
CA ILE A 152 11.28 6.17 11.55
C ILE A 152 10.92 6.50 10.10
N TYR A 153 11.91 6.36 9.22
CA TYR A 153 11.79 6.26 7.78
C TYR A 153 11.06 4.97 7.39
N ASN A 154 9.73 5.02 7.40
CA ASN A 154 8.92 3.86 7.02
C ASN A 154 8.65 3.81 5.51
N PHE A 155 9.52 3.13 4.78
CA PHE A 155 9.35 2.85 3.35
C PHE A 155 8.57 1.56 3.06
N ASN A 156 8.06 0.87 4.09
CA ASN A 156 7.18 -0.27 3.90
C ASN A 156 5.85 0.21 3.30
N ALA A 157 5.34 -0.50 2.29
CA ALA A 157 4.06 -0.17 1.69
C ALA A 157 2.91 -0.65 2.57
N TYR A 158 1.90 0.18 2.74
CA TYR A 158 0.59 -0.26 3.21
C TYR A 158 -0.19 -0.77 2.00
N VAL A 159 -0.66 -2.02 2.02
CA VAL A 159 -1.42 -2.63 0.92
C VAL A 159 -2.83 -2.95 1.38
N GLY A 160 -3.83 -2.39 0.72
CA GLY A 160 -5.23 -2.69 0.98
C GLY A 160 -5.94 -3.25 -0.25
N THR A 161 -7.12 -3.80 0.00
CA THR A 161 -8.01 -4.34 -1.03
C THR A 161 -9.42 -3.79 -0.86
N LEU A 162 -10.17 -3.76 -1.96
CA LEU A 162 -11.62 -3.61 -1.99
C LEU A 162 -12.18 -4.77 -2.84
N PRO A 163 -13.07 -5.63 -2.32
CA PRO A 163 -13.61 -5.60 -0.96
C PRO A 163 -12.51 -5.73 0.10
N ALA A 164 -12.69 -5.02 1.22
CA ALA A 164 -11.72 -5.07 2.32
C ALA A 164 -11.67 -6.49 2.89
N GLU A 165 -10.48 -6.93 3.31
CA GLU A 165 -10.32 -8.22 3.98
C GLU A 165 -11.10 -8.23 5.30
N GLU A 166 -11.77 -9.35 5.58
CA GLU A 166 -12.48 -9.54 6.86
C GLU A 166 -11.49 -9.54 8.04
N THR A 167 -10.29 -10.05 7.81
CA THR A 167 -9.20 -10.07 8.78
C THR A 167 -8.00 -9.37 8.18
N ILE A 168 -7.55 -8.32 8.85
CA ILE A 168 -6.36 -7.57 8.46
C ILE A 168 -5.14 -8.32 8.98
N ASP A 169 -4.13 -8.55 8.14
CA ASP A 169 -2.84 -9.05 8.59
C ASP A 169 -2.16 -8.02 9.50
N GLN A 170 -1.82 -8.46 10.71
CA GLN A 170 -1.31 -7.62 11.79
C GLN A 170 -0.05 -8.24 12.36
N LEU A 171 0.84 -7.38 12.87
CA LEU A 171 2.03 -7.84 13.58
C LEU A 171 1.60 -8.64 14.80
N GLN A 172 2.03 -9.90 14.84
CA GLN A 172 1.82 -10.77 15.99
C GLN A 172 2.54 -10.21 17.23
N PRO A 173 2.13 -10.57 18.46
CA PRO A 173 2.67 -9.97 19.69
C PRO A 173 4.20 -9.95 19.77
N ALA A 174 4.86 -11.03 19.33
CA ALA A 174 6.32 -11.10 19.30
C ALA A 174 6.94 -10.10 18.32
N GLY A 175 6.39 -9.99 17.10
CA GLY A 175 6.85 -9.03 16.10
C GLY A 175 6.61 -7.58 16.53
N LEU A 176 5.47 -7.31 17.17
CA LEU A 176 5.16 -5.99 17.73
C LEU A 176 6.11 -5.63 18.88
N SER A 177 6.45 -6.59 19.74
CA SER A 177 7.42 -6.40 20.82
C SER A 177 8.79 -6.04 20.27
N MET A 178 9.30 -6.81 19.29
CA MET A 178 10.60 -6.57 18.68
C MET A 178 10.65 -5.23 17.94
N LEU A 179 9.59 -4.89 17.21
CA LEU A 179 9.48 -3.58 16.57
C LEU A 179 9.56 -2.48 17.64
N THR A 180 8.75 -2.56 18.69
CA THR A 180 8.69 -1.53 19.74
C THR A 180 10.02 -1.34 20.45
N GLU A 181 10.75 -2.43 20.74
CA GLU A 181 12.08 -2.39 21.33
C GLU A 181 13.11 -1.67 20.45
N GLY A 182 12.98 -1.80 19.12
CA GLY A 182 13.87 -1.15 18.16
C GLY A 182 13.59 0.34 17.94
N LEU A 183 12.43 0.86 18.34
CA LEU A 183 12.04 2.26 18.13
C LEU A 183 12.62 3.18 19.21
N MET A 184 12.96 4.42 18.82
CA MET A 184 13.44 5.44 19.77
C MET A 184 12.34 6.29 20.38
N VAL A 185 11.16 6.22 19.79
CA VAL A 185 9.96 6.91 20.28
C VAL A 185 8.91 5.87 20.61
N THR A 186 8.04 6.17 21.58
CA THR A 186 6.89 5.32 21.86
C THR A 186 5.90 5.43 20.69
N PRO A 187 5.66 4.35 19.93
CA PRO A 187 4.77 4.41 18.79
C PRO A 187 3.33 4.64 19.24
N GLN A 188 2.60 5.52 18.55
CA GLN A 188 1.15 5.47 18.59
C GLN A 188 0.70 4.29 17.73
N ILE A 189 0.47 3.15 18.40
CA ILE A 189 0.00 1.94 17.74
C ILE A 189 -1.49 2.14 17.43
N ASN A 190 -1.78 2.72 16.26
CA ASN A 190 -3.13 2.65 15.71
C ASN A 190 -3.44 1.19 15.36
N ILE A 191 -4.57 0.74 15.87
CA ILE A 191 -5.15 -0.57 15.59
C ILE A 191 -6.04 -0.37 14.36
N LEU A 192 -5.65 -0.91 13.22
CA LEU A 192 -6.48 -0.83 12.02
C LEU A 192 -7.72 -1.71 12.21
N GLY A 193 -8.91 -1.18 11.86
CA GLY A 193 -10.14 -1.99 11.78
C GLY A 193 -10.78 -2.40 13.12
N ARG A 194 -10.68 -1.57 14.16
CA ARG A 194 -11.53 -1.68 15.36
C ARG A 194 -12.62 -0.62 15.35
#